data_AF-A0A389LUT2-F1
#
_entry.id   AF-A0A389LUT2-F1
#
_cell.length_a   1.000
_cell.length_b   1.000
_cell.length_c   1.000
_cell.angle_alpha   90.00
_cell.angle_beta   90.00
_cell.angle_gamma   90.00
#
_symmetry.space_group_name_H-M   'P 1'
#
loop_
_entity.id
_entity.type
_entity.pdbx_description
1 polymer ?
#
loop_
_entity_poly.entity_id
_entity_poly.type
_entity_poly.pdbx_seq_one_letter_code
_entity_poly.pdbx_strand_id
1 'polypeptide(L)'
;MNKEVKKNELDLMNLLSSWLKYWYIFVVCAGLSVGLGVLYFKIKIPELNILSKVSMRSDELSGGGISQSSIMSSLGLGRSAGYNVEDEANKMASQGSIKEVVSQLNLQNKYTLIEYLGIIKTDFYETSPIKISYEAQISDTLSAFLFFTLSVENDKIGISLKANKDQIAQYTISSLPGSIQTPYGQFAFDKTDFYAEQVKPFKMRIQVNNIDFQAQVTRSILLVEFEKKSSALINLSYIDTDPVRAKDILRVSTEIVNKEYAEDKSLVGSKTLAFLSQRIETVKQELDLVDQEIKDFKTTNKLTILEADATAFLEQSAKLGGMSLIAQTQVKIFEDADKFISDPANEYELIPYFMTESDAVSDAITSYNEELMRRKRLQNSANNNTTSDNSLLAEYDKQLQEARKNVLKTLKNIKYGLQITAKDLQRKDDEFTARIVSVPSIEEGYVALQRKQKVAQTIYIFLLEKREESEVKAVAVMPRLKVIDAPYALANPVSPGIMKVVLIAISLGGILLPLSIIYSLPFLQRVFRRKRHDK
;
A
#
# COMPACT_ATOMS: atom_id res chain seq x y z
N MET A 1 52.25 -36.94 52.40
CA MET A 1 51.41 -36.07 53.25
C MET A 1 51.31 -34.70 52.57
N ASN A 2 50.09 -34.38 52.16
CA ASN A 2 49.59 -33.24 51.37
C ASN A 2 50.46 -31.98 51.25
N LYS A 3 50.89 -31.69 50.00
CA LYS A 3 50.95 -30.31 49.51
C LYS A 3 49.51 -29.88 49.27
N GLU A 4 48.90 -29.23 50.27
CA GLU A 4 47.59 -28.63 50.09
C GLU A 4 47.67 -27.48 49.09
N VAL A 5 46.97 -27.70 47.99
CA VAL A 5 46.41 -26.71 47.09
C VAL A 5 45.57 -25.74 47.95
N LYS A 6 46.17 -24.68 48.48
CA LYS A 6 45.38 -23.52 48.94
C LYS A 6 44.88 -22.81 47.69
N LYS A 7 43.65 -23.19 47.32
CA LYS A 7 42.75 -22.44 46.44
C LYS A 7 42.93 -20.94 46.66
N ASN A 8 43.09 -20.21 45.58
CA ASN A 8 42.65 -18.82 45.47
C ASN A 8 41.12 -18.78 45.72
N GLU A 9 40.69 -18.95 46.97
CA GLU A 9 39.40 -18.43 47.36
C GLU A 9 39.55 -16.92 47.25
N LEU A 10 38.82 -16.31 46.31
CA LEU A 10 38.66 -14.85 46.28
C LEU A 10 38.41 -14.41 47.72
N ASP A 11 39.31 -13.59 48.24
CA ASP A 11 39.27 -13.14 49.62
C ASP A 11 38.17 -12.07 49.74
N LEU A 12 36.92 -12.52 49.62
CA LEU A 12 35.71 -11.71 49.47
C LEU A 12 35.56 -10.76 50.66
N MET A 13 36.00 -11.18 51.84
CA MET A 13 36.01 -10.36 53.06
C MET A 13 36.97 -9.17 52.96
N ASN A 14 38.12 -9.35 52.30
CA ASN A 14 39.12 -8.29 52.08
C ASN A 14 38.71 -7.33 50.95
N LEU A 15 37.96 -7.82 49.96
CA LEU A 15 37.33 -6.97 48.95
C LEU A 15 36.21 -6.11 49.57
N LEU A 16 35.36 -6.70 50.40
CA LEU A 16 34.26 -6.01 51.05
C LEU A 16 34.75 -4.91 52.01
N SER A 17 35.80 -5.17 52.78
CA SER A 17 36.39 -4.18 53.69
C SER A 17 37.02 -3.01 52.93
N SER A 18 37.64 -3.29 51.78
CA SER A 18 38.16 -2.27 50.87
C SER A 18 37.04 -1.40 50.28
N TRP A 19 35.90 -1.99 49.93
CA TRP A 19 34.75 -1.25 49.41
C TRP A 19 34.11 -0.38 50.49
N LEU A 20 33.98 -0.87 51.72
CA LEU A 20 33.49 -0.09 52.87
C LEU A 20 34.40 1.12 53.18
N LYS A 21 35.73 0.97 53.03
CA LYS A 21 36.68 2.06 53.25
C LYS A 21 36.50 3.22 52.25
N TYR A 22 36.09 2.91 51.02
CA TYR A 22 35.94 3.89 49.93
C TYR A 22 34.47 4.16 49.56
N TRP A 23 33.52 3.97 50.50
CA TRP A 23 32.08 4.12 50.26
C TRP A 23 31.69 5.49 49.66
N TYR A 24 32.42 6.55 49.99
CA TYR A 24 32.20 7.89 49.44
C TYR A 24 32.41 7.96 47.92
N ILE A 25 33.30 7.13 47.34
CA ILE A 25 33.52 7.06 45.89
C ILE A 25 32.27 6.55 45.19
N PHE A 26 31.59 5.56 45.77
CA PHE A 26 30.31 5.05 45.25
C PHE A 26 29.24 6.15 45.26
N VAL A 27 29.15 6.94 46.34
CA VAL A 27 28.17 8.04 46.43
C VAL A 27 28.46 9.15 45.42
N VAL A 28 29.72 9.54 45.24
CA VAL A 28 30.10 10.58 44.27
C VAL A 28 29.84 10.10 42.83
N CYS A 29 30.23 8.86 42.49
CA CYS A 29 29.97 8.30 41.16
C CYS A 29 28.47 8.14 40.89
N ALA A 30 27.68 7.70 41.88
CA ALA A 30 26.24 7.61 41.75
C ALA A 30 25.60 8.99 41.55
N GLY A 31 25.98 9.99 42.34
CA GLY A 31 25.47 11.36 42.20
C GLY A 31 25.81 11.98 40.85
N LEU A 32 27.05 11.80 40.37
CA LEU A 32 27.48 12.27 39.06
C LEU A 32 26.73 11.56 37.92
N SER A 33 26.51 10.24 38.04
CA SER A 33 25.74 9.44 37.09
C SER A 33 24.29 9.89 37.01
N VAL A 34 23.64 10.17 38.15
CA VAL A 34 22.27 10.72 38.19
C VAL A 34 22.25 12.12 37.57
N GLY A 35 23.21 12.99 37.89
CA GLY A 35 23.32 14.32 37.30
C GLY A 35 23.46 14.30 35.79
N LEU A 36 24.31 13.41 35.26
CA LEU A 36 24.46 13.18 33.82
C LEU A 36 23.18 12.61 33.19
N GLY A 37 22.46 11.73 33.88
CA GLY A 37 21.17 11.21 33.44
C GLY A 37 20.13 12.32 33.30
N VAL A 38 19.98 13.18 34.31
CA VAL A 38 19.06 14.34 34.26
C VAL A 38 19.45 15.31 33.14
N LEU A 39 20.75 15.57 32.96
CA LEU A 39 21.25 16.40 31.89
C LEU A 39 20.97 15.78 30.50
N TYR A 40 21.09 14.46 30.38
CA TYR A 40 20.73 13.73 29.17
C TYR A 40 19.24 13.87 28.83
N PHE A 41 18.33 13.77 29.81
CA PHE A 41 16.89 14.01 29.59
C PHE A 41 16.57 15.45 29.18
N LYS A 42 17.34 16.44 29.66
CA LYS A 42 17.14 17.84 29.26
C LYS A 42 17.65 18.16 27.86
N ILE A 43 18.65 17.44 27.36
CA ILE A 43 19.27 17.69 26.04
C ILE A 43 18.63 16.84 24.95
N LYS A 44 18.27 15.59 25.26
CA LYS A 44 17.76 14.66 24.25
C LYS A 44 16.29 14.95 23.97
N ILE A 45 15.98 15.24 22.71
CA ILE A 45 14.60 15.43 22.23
C ILE A 45 13.81 14.13 22.44
N PRO A 46 12.62 14.18 23.07
CA PRO A 46 11.79 13.00 23.24
C PRO A 46 11.26 12.51 21.88
N GLU A 47 11.32 11.21 21.65
CA GLU A 47 10.68 10.55 20.51
C GLU A 47 9.35 9.95 21.00
N LEU A 48 8.26 10.28 20.32
CA LEU A 48 6.92 9.82 20.62
C LEU A 48 6.49 8.77 19.61
N ASN A 49 5.79 7.76 20.08
CA ASN A 49 5.18 6.78 19.19
C ASN A 49 3.74 7.20 18.88
N ILE A 50 3.44 7.36 17.59
CA ILE A 50 2.11 7.67 17.08
C ILE A 50 1.50 6.38 16.55
N LEU A 51 0.27 6.10 16.97
CA LEU A 51 -0.47 4.92 16.57
C LEU A 51 -1.69 5.32 15.75
N SER A 52 -2.07 4.47 14.80
CA SER A 52 -3.31 4.56 14.03
C SER A 52 -3.84 3.15 13.77
N LYS A 53 -5.16 3.01 13.68
CA LYS A 53 -5.80 1.73 13.38
C LYS A 53 -6.75 1.92 12.21
N VAL A 54 -6.60 1.09 11.19
CA VAL A 54 -7.45 1.10 10.00
C VAL A 54 -8.05 -0.28 9.78
N SER A 55 -9.30 -0.32 9.30
CA SER A 55 -9.97 -1.55 8.89
C SER A 55 -10.07 -1.62 7.38
N MET A 56 -9.72 -2.75 6.80
CA MET A 56 -9.90 -3.04 5.39
C MET A 56 -11.36 -3.38 5.11
N ARG A 57 -11.95 -2.73 4.11
CA ARG A 57 -13.32 -3.00 3.66
C ARG A 57 -13.29 -4.04 2.55
N SER A 58 -14.19 -5.01 2.61
CA SER A 58 -14.39 -5.98 1.54
C SER A 58 -15.02 -5.34 0.31
N ASP A 59 -14.72 -5.89 -0.88
CA ASP A 59 -15.34 -5.48 -2.15
C ASP A 59 -16.81 -5.92 -2.26
N GLU A 60 -17.25 -6.77 -1.33
CA GLU A 60 -18.66 -7.06 -1.09
C GLU A 60 -19.34 -5.82 -0.51
N LEU A 61 -19.64 -4.84 -1.38
CA LEU A 61 -20.87 -4.08 -1.18
C LEU A 61 -22.00 -5.12 -1.10
N SER A 62 -22.44 -5.37 0.13
CA SER A 62 -23.61 -6.14 0.46
C SER A 62 -24.80 -5.57 -0.31
N GLY A 63 -25.12 -6.21 -1.43
CA GLY A 63 -26.15 -5.79 -2.37
C GLY A 63 -26.81 -7.01 -2.99
N GLY A 64 -27.80 -7.54 -2.28
CA GLY A 64 -28.98 -8.22 -2.83
C GLY A 64 -28.76 -9.40 -3.78
N GLY A 65 -28.71 -10.62 -3.22
CA GLY A 65 -28.94 -11.84 -3.98
C GLY A 65 -28.73 -13.08 -3.12
N ILE A 66 -29.81 -13.63 -2.53
CA ILE A 66 -29.78 -14.99 -1.98
C ILE A 66 -29.68 -15.93 -3.19
N SER A 67 -28.46 -16.28 -3.60
CA SER A 67 -28.22 -17.23 -4.69
C SER A 67 -26.98 -18.04 -4.36
N GLN A 68 -27.19 -19.30 -3.96
CA GLN A 68 -26.23 -20.42 -3.90
C GLN A 68 -24.96 -20.32 -3.01
N SER A 69 -24.45 -19.12 -2.74
CA SER A 69 -23.26 -18.86 -1.92
C SER A 69 -23.45 -19.25 -0.45
N SER A 70 -24.64 -19.01 0.11
CA SER A 70 -24.99 -19.43 1.47
C SER A 70 -25.04 -20.95 1.63
N ILE A 71 -25.54 -21.68 0.62
CA ILE A 71 -25.62 -23.15 0.64
C ILE A 71 -24.22 -23.76 0.47
N MET A 72 -23.38 -23.23 -0.42
CA MET A 72 -22.00 -23.71 -0.61
C MET A 72 -21.11 -23.44 0.61
N SER A 73 -21.30 -22.29 1.28
CA SER A 73 -20.62 -21.97 2.53
C SER A 73 -21.06 -22.86 3.70
N SER A 74 -22.32 -23.30 3.72
CA SER A 74 -22.86 -24.22 4.74
C SER A 74 -22.39 -25.67 4.58
N LEU A 75 -21.93 -26.07 3.39
CA LEU A 75 -21.32 -27.38 3.12
C LEU A 75 -19.81 -27.43 3.38
N GLY A 76 -19.18 -26.33 3.84
CA GLY A 76 -17.74 -26.30 4.12
C GLY A 76 -16.83 -26.41 2.88
N LEU A 77 -17.40 -26.30 1.67
CA LEU A 77 -16.70 -26.43 0.38
C LEU A 77 -16.31 -25.08 -0.25
N GLY A 78 -16.62 -23.97 0.41
CA GLY A 78 -16.25 -22.64 -0.04
C GLY A 78 -15.74 -21.81 1.12
N ARG A 79 -14.42 -21.80 1.33
CA ARG A 79 -13.70 -20.79 2.11
C ARG A 79 -12.18 -20.97 2.00
N SER A 80 -11.56 -20.22 1.08
CA SER A 80 -10.15 -19.81 1.18
C SER A 80 -9.87 -18.58 0.30
N ALA A 81 -10.69 -17.55 0.42
CA ALA A 81 -10.21 -16.19 0.18
C ALA A 81 -10.29 -15.47 1.53
N GLY A 82 -9.45 -15.93 2.47
CA GLY A 82 -9.18 -15.13 3.66
C GLY A 82 -8.67 -13.77 3.17
N TYR A 83 -9.17 -12.68 3.75
CA TYR A 83 -8.69 -11.36 3.43
C TYR A 83 -7.15 -11.34 3.50
N ASN A 84 -6.48 -11.10 2.37
CA ASN A 84 -5.04 -10.90 2.37
C ASN A 84 -4.74 -9.46 2.82
N VAL A 85 -5.09 -9.17 4.07
CA VAL A 85 -4.75 -7.92 4.78
C VAL A 85 -3.23 -7.76 4.83
N GLU A 86 -2.50 -8.88 4.82
CA GLU A 86 -1.05 -8.94 4.68
C GLU A 86 -0.58 -8.32 3.35
N ASP A 87 -1.25 -8.60 2.23
CA ASP A 87 -0.89 -8.01 0.93
C ASP A 87 -1.13 -6.50 0.94
N GLU A 88 -2.24 -6.03 1.52
CA GLU A 88 -2.55 -4.61 1.62
C GLU A 88 -1.59 -3.86 2.56
N ALA A 89 -1.24 -4.49 3.69
CA ALA A 89 -0.23 -3.98 4.61
C ALA A 89 1.15 -3.87 3.93
N ASN A 90 1.54 -4.89 3.16
CA ASN A 90 2.79 -4.89 2.40
C ASN A 90 2.77 -3.84 1.27
N LYS A 91 1.63 -3.64 0.60
CA LYS A 91 1.42 -2.57 -0.40
C LYS A 91 1.62 -1.20 0.24
N MET A 92 1.00 -0.95 1.40
CA MET A 92 1.14 0.32 2.13
C MET A 92 2.60 0.58 2.54
N ALA A 93 3.33 -0.45 2.98
CA ALA A 93 4.74 -0.36 3.35
C ALA A 93 5.70 -0.41 2.14
N SER A 94 5.20 -0.35 0.91
CA SER A 94 6.03 -0.45 -0.30
C SER A 94 6.85 0.83 -0.53
N GLN A 95 8.01 0.70 -1.17
CA GLN A 95 8.89 1.84 -1.46
C GLN A 95 8.18 2.92 -2.29
N GLY A 96 7.35 2.51 -3.26
CA GLY A 96 6.61 3.43 -4.13
C GLY A 96 5.58 4.26 -3.36
N SER A 97 4.74 3.62 -2.55
CA SER A 97 3.73 4.32 -1.74
C SER A 97 4.39 5.27 -0.73
N ILE A 98 5.49 4.85 -0.09
CA ILE A 98 6.22 5.72 0.85
C ILE A 98 6.95 6.88 0.13
N LYS A 99 7.42 6.69 -1.10
CA LYS A 99 7.95 7.78 -1.93
C LYS A 99 6.89 8.84 -2.19
N GLU A 100 5.65 8.44 -2.47
CA GLU A 100 4.53 9.39 -2.62
C GLU A 100 4.19 10.10 -1.29
N VAL A 101 4.23 9.41 -0.15
CA VAL A 101 4.09 10.03 1.19
C VAL A 101 5.15 11.12 1.39
N VAL A 102 6.43 10.78 1.14
CA VAL A 102 7.55 11.72 1.28
C VAL A 102 7.38 12.92 0.36
N SER A 103 6.96 12.69 -0.88
CA SER A 103 6.72 13.73 -1.88
C SER A 103 5.61 14.69 -1.44
N GLN A 104 4.44 14.17 -1.07
CA GLN A 104 3.28 14.98 -0.68
C GLN A 104 3.56 15.83 0.58
N LEU A 105 4.30 15.27 1.53
CA LEU A 105 4.64 15.93 2.79
C LEU A 105 5.97 16.70 2.77
N ASN A 106 6.68 16.71 1.63
CA ASN A 106 8.01 17.31 1.46
C ASN A 106 9.05 16.86 2.50
N LEU A 107 8.99 15.60 2.93
CA LEU A 107 9.83 15.05 4.02
C LEU A 107 11.31 14.94 3.65
N GLN A 108 11.67 15.07 2.38
CA GLN A 108 13.06 15.14 1.94
C GLN A 108 13.79 16.38 2.49
N ASN A 109 13.03 17.36 3.00
CA ASN A 109 13.55 18.56 3.66
C ASN A 109 13.45 18.40 5.17
N LYS A 110 14.59 18.46 5.86
CA LYS A 110 14.65 18.46 7.32
C LYS A 110 15.14 19.81 7.83
N TYR A 111 14.37 20.42 8.73
CA TYR A 111 14.67 21.70 9.35
C TYR A 111 15.10 21.47 10.80
N THR A 112 16.25 22.01 11.19
CA THR A 112 16.78 21.88 12.55
C THR A 112 17.29 23.23 13.05
N LEU A 113 16.70 23.75 14.13
CA LEU A 113 17.23 24.89 14.88
C LEU A 113 18.44 24.47 15.71
N ILE A 114 19.47 25.32 15.75
CA ILE A 114 20.72 25.05 16.48
C ILE A 114 20.88 26.13 17.55
N GLU A 115 20.77 25.73 18.81
CA GLU A 115 20.85 26.62 19.98
C GLU A 115 22.04 26.27 20.87
N TYR A 116 22.41 27.19 21.78
CA TYR A 116 23.45 27.02 22.80
C TYR A 116 24.75 26.39 22.25
N LEU A 117 25.45 27.09 21.34
CA LEU A 117 26.70 26.62 20.72
C LEU A 117 26.59 25.26 20.00
N GLY A 118 25.37 24.81 19.67
CA GLY A 118 25.09 23.56 18.96
C GLY A 118 24.83 22.35 19.83
N ILE A 119 24.66 22.56 21.14
CA ILE A 119 24.33 21.53 22.12
C ILE A 119 22.86 21.12 21.99
N ILE A 120 21.96 22.09 21.83
CA ILE A 120 20.53 21.84 21.67
C ILE A 120 20.18 21.95 20.18
N LYS A 121 19.46 20.94 19.71
CA LYS A 121 18.94 20.87 18.35
C LYS A 121 17.43 20.63 18.46
N THR A 122 16.65 21.40 17.72
CA THR A 122 15.19 21.27 17.69
C THR A 122 14.78 21.05 16.26
N ASP A 123 14.15 19.92 15.97
CA ASP A 123 13.64 19.62 14.64
C ASP A 123 12.29 20.32 14.43
N PHE A 124 12.10 20.91 13.25
CA PHE A 124 10.85 21.51 12.83
C PHE A 124 10.25 20.75 11.65
N TYR A 125 8.92 20.75 11.59
CA TYR A 125 8.14 20.28 10.46
C TYR A 125 7.35 21.44 9.84
N GLU A 126 6.09 21.68 10.22
CA GLU A 126 5.28 22.79 9.69
C GLU A 126 5.63 24.15 10.30
N THR A 127 6.17 24.15 11.53
CA THR A 127 6.46 25.36 12.31
C THR A 127 7.84 25.97 12.04
N SER A 128 8.51 25.55 10.95
CA SER A 128 9.83 26.08 10.60
C SER A 128 9.73 27.58 10.24
N PRO A 129 10.60 28.46 10.77
CA PRO A 129 10.57 29.90 10.49
C PRO A 129 11.00 30.29 9.07
N ILE A 130 11.75 29.42 8.40
CA ILE A 130 12.19 29.60 7.00
C ILE A 130 11.90 28.31 6.26
N LYS A 131 11.30 28.44 5.07
CA LYS A 131 11.02 27.32 4.16
C LYS A 131 12.00 27.37 2.98
N ILE A 132 12.43 26.20 2.52
CA ILE A 132 13.20 26.07 1.28
C ILE A 132 12.28 25.62 0.14
N SER A 133 12.46 26.19 -1.04
CA SER A 133 11.73 25.85 -2.27
C SER A 133 12.72 25.66 -3.41
N TYR A 134 12.52 24.64 -4.25
CA TYR A 134 13.34 24.30 -5.40
C TYR A 134 12.55 23.44 -6.39
N GLU A 135 13.07 23.27 -7.61
CA GLU A 135 12.43 22.43 -8.62
C GLU A 135 12.44 20.95 -8.22
N ALA A 136 11.29 20.28 -8.30
CA ALA A 136 11.10 18.91 -7.78
C ALA A 136 12.11 17.88 -8.34
N GLN A 137 12.55 18.07 -9.59
CA GLN A 137 13.54 17.22 -10.25
C GLN A 137 14.86 17.17 -9.48
N ILE A 138 15.25 18.27 -8.81
CA ILE A 138 16.49 18.36 -8.05
C ILE A 138 16.53 17.30 -6.95
N SER A 139 15.43 17.10 -6.21
CA SER A 139 15.36 16.08 -5.15
C SER A 139 15.31 14.65 -5.66
N ASP A 140 14.83 14.42 -6.88
CA ASP A 140 14.76 13.07 -7.46
C ASP A 140 16.14 12.62 -7.99
N THR A 141 16.92 13.54 -8.58
CA THR A 141 18.25 13.25 -9.15
C THR A 141 19.41 13.45 -8.18
N LEU A 142 19.15 13.89 -6.94
CA LEU A 142 20.19 14.27 -6.00
C LEU A 142 21.06 13.07 -5.61
N SER A 143 22.38 13.16 -5.80
CA SER A 143 23.35 12.11 -5.44
C SER A 143 24.07 12.35 -4.10
N ALA A 144 23.78 13.46 -3.43
CA ALA A 144 24.45 13.88 -2.20
C ALA A 144 23.46 14.49 -1.21
N PHE A 145 23.78 14.44 0.08
CA PHE A 145 23.04 15.17 1.11
C PHE A 145 23.45 16.63 1.09
N LEU A 146 22.51 17.54 0.82
CA LEU A 146 22.79 18.97 0.87
C LEU A 146 22.45 19.51 2.25
N PHE A 147 23.40 20.21 2.87
CA PHE A 147 23.23 20.88 4.15
C PHE A 147 23.42 22.38 3.97
N PHE A 148 22.33 23.15 4.14
CA PHE A 148 22.33 24.60 4.19
C PHE A 148 22.34 25.04 5.65
N THR A 149 23.45 25.59 6.12
CA THR A 149 23.53 26.19 7.47
C THR A 149 23.31 27.69 7.34
N LEU A 150 22.15 28.16 7.79
CA LEU A 150 21.76 29.57 7.80
C LEU A 150 22.15 30.21 9.13
N SER A 151 22.77 31.38 9.06
CA SER A 151 23.00 32.29 10.19
C SER A 151 22.25 33.58 9.91
N VAL A 152 21.24 33.89 10.72
CA VAL A 152 20.34 35.03 10.52
C VAL A 152 20.67 36.12 11.52
N GLU A 153 21.11 37.27 11.03
CA GLU A 153 21.45 38.47 11.82
C GLU A 153 20.80 39.70 11.19
N ASN A 154 19.85 40.34 11.89
CA ASN A 154 19.18 41.59 11.44
C ASN A 154 18.74 41.55 9.96
N ASP A 155 18.05 40.48 9.58
CA ASP A 155 17.55 40.16 8.21
C ASP A 155 18.61 39.85 7.14
N LYS A 156 19.91 39.99 7.45
CA LYS A 156 20.99 39.43 6.63
C LYS A 156 21.17 37.95 6.95
N ILE A 157 21.37 37.16 5.90
CA ILE A 157 21.49 35.70 6.02
C ILE A 157 22.76 35.22 5.38
N GLY A 158 23.66 34.68 6.19
CA GLY A 158 24.80 33.89 5.72
C GLY A 158 24.38 32.44 5.53
N ILE A 159 24.63 31.87 4.36
CA ILE A 159 24.30 30.48 4.03
C ILE A 159 25.59 29.73 3.72
N SER A 160 25.88 28.67 4.46
CA SER A 160 26.97 27.74 4.16
C SER A 160 26.39 26.45 3.58
N LEU A 161 26.76 26.14 2.34
CA LEU A 161 26.36 24.92 1.64
C LEU A 161 27.45 23.85 1.77
N LYS A 162 27.07 22.68 2.30
CA LYS A 162 27.87 21.46 2.25
C LYS A 162 27.15 20.38 1.48
N ALA A 163 27.88 19.64 0.65
CA ALA A 163 27.40 18.40 0.07
C ALA A 163 28.10 17.24 0.79
N ASN A 164 27.33 16.35 1.41
CA ASN A 164 27.81 15.32 2.31
C ASN A 164 28.69 15.90 3.44
N LYS A 165 30.02 15.84 3.30
CA LYS A 165 30.99 16.38 4.26
C LYS A 165 31.77 17.58 3.72
N ASP A 166 31.75 17.77 2.41
CA ASP A 166 32.59 18.75 1.73
C ASP A 166 31.89 20.09 1.67
N GLN A 167 32.63 21.16 2.00
CA GLN A 167 32.12 22.51 1.87
C GLN A 167 32.18 22.94 0.42
N ILE A 168 31.02 23.28 -0.14
CA ILE A 168 30.89 23.65 -1.56
C ILE A 168 31.05 25.16 -1.71
N ALA A 169 30.26 25.94 -0.98
CA ALA A 169 30.20 27.38 -1.14
C ALA A 169 29.60 28.09 0.08
N GLN A 170 29.86 29.40 0.18
CA GLN A 170 29.16 30.30 1.09
C GLN A 170 28.45 31.39 0.28
N TYR A 171 27.23 31.70 0.68
CA TYR A 171 26.38 32.70 0.05
C TYR A 171 25.91 33.70 1.11
N THR A 172 25.54 34.90 0.67
CA THR A 172 24.90 35.90 1.55
C THR A 172 23.69 36.47 0.84
N ILE A 173 22.56 36.50 1.53
CA ILE A 173 21.31 37.11 1.07
C ILE A 173 21.05 38.36 1.92
N SER A 174 20.72 39.47 1.27
CA SER A 174 20.48 40.76 1.92
C SER A 174 19.16 40.82 2.70
N SER A 175 18.15 40.06 2.28
CA SER A 175 16.82 39.97 2.89
C SER A 175 16.09 38.72 2.40
N LEU A 176 15.12 38.20 3.18
CA LEU A 176 14.16 37.20 2.70
C LEU A 176 12.87 37.89 2.19
N PRO A 177 12.23 37.36 1.13
CA PRO A 177 12.59 36.15 0.38
C PRO A 177 13.84 36.35 -0.50
N GLY A 178 14.59 35.29 -0.73
CA GLY A 178 15.78 35.35 -1.57
C GLY A 178 16.24 33.98 -2.08
N SER A 179 16.92 33.97 -3.23
CA SER A 179 17.38 32.74 -3.89
C SER A 179 18.88 32.72 -4.11
N ILE A 180 19.46 31.51 -4.12
CA ILE A 180 20.86 31.27 -4.47
C ILE A 180 20.94 30.28 -5.64
N GLN A 181 21.87 30.54 -6.56
CA GLN A 181 22.23 29.57 -7.59
C GLN A 181 23.35 28.68 -7.04
N THR A 182 23.13 27.37 -7.05
CA THR A 182 24.12 26.38 -6.62
C THR A 182 24.48 25.46 -7.79
N PRO A 183 25.57 24.68 -7.69
CA PRO A 183 25.87 23.63 -8.67
C PRO A 183 24.78 22.55 -8.82
N TYR A 184 23.87 22.46 -7.84
CA TYR A 184 22.75 21.49 -7.81
C TYR A 184 21.42 22.10 -8.27
N GLY A 185 21.41 23.37 -8.68
CA GLY A 185 20.21 24.10 -9.09
C GLY A 185 19.93 25.33 -8.24
N GLN A 186 18.79 25.98 -8.51
CA GLN A 186 18.35 27.18 -7.80
C GLN A 186 17.56 26.80 -6.55
N PHE A 187 17.91 27.42 -5.42
CA PHE A 187 17.21 27.25 -4.15
C PHE A 187 16.70 28.61 -3.66
N ALA A 188 15.40 28.68 -3.36
CA ALA A 188 14.75 29.84 -2.77
C ALA A 188 14.48 29.61 -1.28
N PHE A 189 14.60 30.68 -0.49
CA PHE A 189 14.33 30.70 0.94
C PHE A 189 13.29 31.78 1.24
N ASP A 190 12.23 31.38 1.93
CA ASP A 190 11.07 32.25 2.22
C ASP A 190 10.80 32.30 3.73
N LYS A 191 10.30 33.45 4.22
CA LYS A 191 9.80 33.59 5.59
C LYS A 191 8.47 32.84 5.71
N THR A 192 8.27 32.14 6.82
CA THR A 192 6.95 31.62 7.20
C THR A 192 6.32 32.50 8.28
N ASP A 193 5.08 32.21 8.66
CA ASP A 193 4.40 32.92 9.75
C ASP A 193 5.15 32.81 11.09
N PHE A 194 5.92 31.73 11.27
CA PHE A 194 6.74 31.48 12.47
C PHE A 194 8.07 32.24 12.49
N TYR A 195 8.40 32.97 11.43
CA TYR A 195 9.65 33.75 11.37
C TYR A 195 9.71 34.85 12.44
N ALA A 196 8.59 35.49 12.72
CA ALA A 196 8.51 36.60 13.67
C ALA A 196 8.67 36.14 15.14
N GLU A 197 8.35 34.88 15.44
CA GLU A 197 8.43 34.31 16.79
C GLU A 197 9.87 34.00 17.22
N GLN A 198 10.81 33.96 16.28
CA GLN A 198 12.20 33.59 16.55
C GLN A 198 13.03 34.76 17.09
N VAL A 199 13.73 34.53 18.19
CA VAL A 199 14.69 35.50 18.75
C VAL A 199 15.94 35.54 17.89
N LYS A 200 16.30 36.72 17.38
CA LYS A 200 17.51 36.93 16.57
C LYS A 200 18.70 37.30 17.46
N PRO A 201 19.94 36.87 17.12
CA PRO A 201 20.29 36.01 15.98
C PRO A 201 20.05 34.52 16.25
N PHE A 202 19.70 33.77 15.21
CA PHE A 202 19.55 32.32 15.30
C PHE A 202 20.29 31.59 14.17
N LYS A 203 20.61 30.31 14.42
CA LYS A 203 21.22 29.42 13.43
C LYS A 203 20.28 28.27 13.13
N MET A 204 20.08 27.99 11.85
CA MET A 204 19.22 26.90 11.40
C MET A 204 19.96 26.06 10.36
N ARG A 205 19.73 24.76 10.36
CA ARG A 205 20.21 23.84 9.34
C ARG A 205 19.02 23.30 8.57
N ILE A 206 19.06 23.44 7.25
CA ILE A 206 18.13 22.79 6.33
C ILE A 206 18.92 21.70 5.62
N GLN A 207 18.44 20.47 5.72
CA GLN A 207 18.97 19.33 5.00
C GLN A 207 18.01 18.98 3.86
N VAL A 208 18.53 18.84 2.65
CA VAL A 208 17.78 18.37 1.48
C VAL A 208 18.36 17.03 1.05
N ASN A 209 17.52 16.01 1.00
CA ASN A 209 17.88 14.65 0.65
C ASN A 209 17.30 14.25 -0.70
N ASN A 210 17.86 13.17 -1.26
CA ASN A 210 17.20 12.43 -2.32
C ASN A 210 15.86 11.85 -1.81
N ILE A 211 14.83 11.92 -2.64
CA ILE A 211 13.49 11.48 -2.26
C ILE A 211 13.41 9.96 -2.01
N ASP A 212 14.11 9.14 -2.80
CA ASP A 212 14.16 7.68 -2.63
C ASP A 212 14.88 7.29 -1.34
N PHE A 213 15.97 7.98 -1.02
CA PHE A 213 16.66 7.79 0.25
C PHE A 213 15.74 8.14 1.42
N GLN A 214 15.05 9.28 1.35
CA GLN A 214 14.13 9.68 2.41
C GLN A 214 12.97 8.69 2.55
N ALA A 215 12.45 8.15 1.44
CA ALA A 215 11.44 7.10 1.45
C ALA A 215 11.94 5.82 2.13
N GLN A 216 13.20 5.42 1.90
CA GLN A 216 13.80 4.28 2.58
C GLN A 216 13.90 4.50 4.10
N VAL A 217 14.30 5.71 4.53
CA VAL A 217 14.35 6.09 5.94
C VAL A 217 12.95 6.04 6.55
N THR A 218 11.96 6.68 5.92
CA THR A 218 10.57 6.68 6.39
C THR A 218 10.01 5.26 6.48
N ARG A 219 10.25 4.42 5.47
CA ARG A 219 9.82 3.01 5.44
C ARG A 219 10.45 2.19 6.57
N SER A 220 11.71 2.45 6.92
CA SER A 220 12.39 1.73 8.01
C SER A 220 11.82 2.04 9.41
N ILE A 221 11.13 3.18 9.56
CA ILE A 221 10.51 3.63 10.82
C ILE A 221 9.02 3.29 10.87
N LEU A 222 8.34 3.30 9.71
CA LEU A 222 6.93 2.93 9.61
C LEU A 222 6.75 1.44 9.89
N LEU A 223 5.99 1.13 10.93
CA LEU A 223 5.58 -0.22 11.26
C LEU A 223 4.12 -0.42 10.85
N VAL A 224 3.90 -1.43 10.02
CA VAL A 224 2.58 -1.87 9.57
C VAL A 224 2.38 -3.31 10.03
N GLU A 225 1.49 -3.50 11.00
CA GLU A 225 1.26 -4.78 11.66
C GLU A 225 -0.21 -5.21 11.55
N PHE A 226 -0.47 -6.51 11.59
CA PHE A 226 -1.81 -7.08 11.66
C PHE A 226 -1.89 -8.06 12.84
N GLU A 227 -2.94 -7.98 13.65
CA GLU A 227 -3.05 -8.81 14.86
C GLU A 227 -3.23 -10.31 14.54
N LYS A 228 -3.98 -10.62 13.47
CA LYS A 228 -4.23 -11.98 12.98
C LYS A 228 -4.46 -11.93 11.46
N LYS A 229 -4.02 -12.96 10.73
CA LYS A 229 -4.24 -13.08 9.28
C LYS A 229 -5.72 -13.06 8.86
N SER A 230 -6.64 -13.39 9.78
CA SER A 230 -8.08 -13.34 9.56
C SER A 230 -8.74 -12.03 9.99
N SER A 231 -8.00 -11.12 10.63
CA SER A 231 -8.50 -9.82 11.09
C SER A 231 -8.38 -8.81 9.95
N ALA A 232 -9.47 -8.13 9.62
CA ALA A 232 -9.48 -7.02 8.66
C ALA A 232 -8.87 -5.73 9.24
N LEU A 233 -8.04 -5.81 10.29
CA LEU A 233 -7.47 -4.66 11.00
C LEU A 233 -5.96 -4.56 10.75
N ILE A 234 -5.52 -3.36 10.42
CA ILE A 234 -4.11 -2.99 10.25
C ILE A 234 -3.79 -1.93 11.31
N ASN A 235 -2.75 -2.20 12.10
CA ASN A 235 -2.18 -1.28 13.06
C ASN A 235 -0.97 -0.59 12.42
N LEU A 236 -0.97 0.74 12.46
CA LEU A 236 0.11 1.57 11.95
C LEU A 236 0.80 2.27 13.12
N SER A 237 2.12 2.32 13.08
CA SER A 237 2.94 2.95 14.10
C SER A 237 4.09 3.71 13.45
N TYR A 238 4.35 4.94 13.93
CA TYR A 238 5.47 5.75 13.47
C TYR A 238 6.08 6.50 14.65
N ILE A 239 7.40 6.41 14.79
CA ILE A 239 8.16 7.03 15.87
C ILE A 239 8.85 8.28 15.35
N ASP A 240 8.58 9.42 15.98
CA ASP A 240 9.15 10.70 15.58
C ASP A 240 9.34 11.64 16.77
N THR A 241 10.25 12.60 16.64
CA THR A 241 10.41 13.74 17.55
C THR A 241 9.30 14.79 17.39
N ASP A 242 8.68 14.87 16.21
CA ASP A 242 7.55 15.73 15.90
C ASP A 242 6.25 14.91 15.76
N PRO A 243 5.31 15.01 16.72
CA PRO A 243 4.04 14.28 16.65
C PRO A 243 3.16 14.63 15.46
N VAL A 244 3.23 15.87 14.96
CA VAL A 244 2.41 16.31 13.82
C VAL A 244 2.92 15.63 12.56
N ARG A 245 4.25 15.62 12.35
CA ARG A 245 4.88 14.92 11.23
C ARG A 245 4.51 13.43 11.20
N ALA A 246 4.61 12.75 12.33
CA ALA A 246 4.26 11.34 12.42
C ALA A 246 2.75 11.09 12.17
N LYS A 247 1.86 11.94 12.68
CA LYS A 247 0.42 11.84 12.41
C LYS A 247 0.10 12.01 10.92
N ASP A 248 0.73 12.97 10.26
CA ASP A 248 0.55 13.21 8.84
C ASP A 248 1.09 12.06 8.00
N ILE A 249 2.25 11.50 8.35
CA ILE A 249 2.79 10.31 7.67
C ILE A 249 1.78 9.16 7.71
N LEU A 250 1.20 8.84 8.88
CA LEU A 250 0.21 7.78 8.99
C LEU A 250 -1.09 8.08 8.24
N ARG A 251 -1.56 9.34 8.30
CA ARG A 251 -2.76 9.80 7.60
C ARG A 251 -2.58 9.71 6.08
N VAL A 252 -1.53 10.31 5.55
CA VAL A 252 -1.21 10.34 4.11
C VAL A 252 -0.92 8.94 3.59
N SER A 253 -0.26 8.07 4.37
CA SER A 253 -0.08 6.65 4.00
C SER A 253 -1.40 5.93 3.76
N THR A 254 -2.43 6.24 4.56
CA THR A 254 -3.79 5.67 4.39
C THR A 254 -4.51 6.31 3.19
N GLU A 255 -4.36 7.62 3.00
CA GLU A 255 -4.97 8.36 1.89
C GLU A 255 -4.43 7.91 0.53
N ILE A 256 -3.11 7.69 0.40
CA ILE A 256 -2.49 7.20 -0.83
C ILE A 256 -3.04 5.83 -1.22
N VAL A 257 -3.13 4.88 -0.28
CA VAL A 257 -3.70 3.55 -0.57
C VAL A 257 -5.16 3.66 -1.02
N ASN A 258 -5.96 4.51 -0.38
CA ASN A 258 -7.34 4.73 -0.77
C ASN A 258 -7.49 5.37 -2.16
N LYS A 259 -6.62 6.33 -2.48
CA LYS A 259 -6.56 6.99 -3.79
C LYS A 259 -6.16 5.99 -4.88
N GLU A 260 -5.07 5.23 -4.68
CA GLU A 260 -4.63 4.21 -5.63
C GLU A 260 -5.73 3.16 -5.89
N TYR A 261 -6.38 2.69 -4.83
CA TYR A 261 -7.50 1.76 -4.96
C TYR A 261 -8.67 2.34 -5.77
N ALA A 262 -8.99 3.62 -5.55
CA ALA A 262 -10.06 4.29 -6.29
C ALA A 262 -9.73 4.44 -7.78
N GLU A 263 -8.50 4.81 -8.10
CA GLU A 263 -7.99 4.93 -9.46
C GLU A 263 -8.01 3.57 -10.19
N ASP A 264 -7.51 2.51 -9.54
CA ASP A 264 -7.52 1.15 -10.09
C ASP A 264 -8.95 0.66 -10.38
N LYS A 265 -9.87 0.86 -9.43
CA LYS A 265 -11.29 0.47 -9.59
C LYS A 265 -11.98 1.25 -10.69
N SER A 266 -11.73 2.56 -10.77
CA SER A 266 -12.28 3.40 -11.84
C SER A 266 -11.77 2.94 -13.22
N LEU A 267 -10.50 2.58 -13.33
CA LEU A 267 -9.90 2.14 -14.59
C LEU A 267 -10.47 0.79 -15.06
N VAL A 268 -10.57 -0.19 -14.16
CA VAL A 268 -11.22 -1.48 -14.45
C VAL A 268 -12.70 -1.30 -14.79
N GLY A 269 -13.39 -0.41 -14.07
CA GLY A 269 -14.79 -0.04 -14.34
C GLY A 269 -14.99 0.52 -15.74
N SER A 270 -14.16 1.50 -16.15
CA SER A 270 -14.22 2.09 -17.48
C SER A 270 -13.99 1.05 -18.59
N LYS A 271 -13.00 0.15 -18.44
CA LYS A 271 -12.75 -0.94 -19.39
C LYS A 271 -13.93 -1.92 -19.46
N THR A 272 -14.57 -2.19 -18.32
CA THR A 272 -15.78 -3.03 -18.26
C THR A 272 -16.94 -2.38 -19.01
N LEU A 273 -17.20 -1.09 -18.79
CA LEU A 273 -18.25 -0.35 -19.51
C LEU A 273 -18.01 -0.29 -21.02
N ALA A 274 -16.76 -0.11 -21.44
CA ALA A 274 -16.39 -0.12 -22.85
C ALA A 274 -16.67 -1.50 -23.50
N PHE A 275 -16.27 -2.58 -22.82
CA PHE A 275 -16.54 -3.95 -23.27
C PHE A 275 -18.05 -4.21 -23.40
N LEU A 276 -18.84 -3.81 -22.41
CA LEU A 276 -20.30 -3.98 -22.44
C LEU A 276 -20.95 -3.20 -23.56
N SER A 277 -20.55 -1.95 -23.76
CA SER A 277 -21.10 -1.08 -24.81
C SER A 277 -20.86 -1.67 -26.20
N GLN A 278 -19.65 -2.16 -26.45
CA GLN A 278 -19.31 -2.86 -27.69
C GLN A 278 -20.17 -4.12 -27.86
N ARG A 279 -20.36 -4.89 -26.79
CA ARG A 279 -21.12 -6.13 -26.84
C ARG A 279 -22.62 -5.90 -27.07
N ILE A 280 -23.21 -4.92 -26.41
CA ILE A 280 -24.60 -4.50 -26.59
C ILE A 280 -24.85 -4.16 -28.05
N GLU A 281 -23.94 -3.42 -28.69
CA GLU A 281 -24.04 -3.06 -30.11
C GLU A 281 -23.98 -4.31 -31.02
N THR A 282 -23.05 -5.23 -30.76
CA THR A 282 -22.99 -6.50 -31.52
C THR A 282 -24.27 -7.32 -31.38
N VAL A 283 -24.80 -7.47 -30.16
CA VAL A 283 -26.02 -8.26 -29.92
C VAL A 283 -27.24 -7.58 -30.53
N LYS A 284 -27.28 -6.25 -30.55
CA LYS A 284 -28.32 -5.48 -31.22
C LYS A 284 -28.31 -5.75 -32.73
N GLN A 285 -27.14 -5.73 -33.36
CA GLN A 285 -27.00 -6.06 -34.79
C GLN A 285 -27.44 -7.50 -35.09
N GLU A 286 -27.08 -8.45 -34.22
CA GLU A 286 -27.56 -9.84 -34.33
C GLU A 286 -29.10 -9.91 -34.21
N LEU A 287 -29.70 -9.16 -33.29
CA LEU A 287 -31.15 -9.09 -33.13
C LEU A 287 -31.84 -8.50 -34.37
N ASP A 288 -31.31 -7.41 -34.92
CA ASP A 288 -31.83 -6.76 -36.13
C ASP A 288 -31.80 -7.72 -37.34
N LEU A 289 -30.73 -8.53 -37.46
CA LEU A 289 -30.63 -9.56 -38.51
C LEU A 289 -31.67 -10.67 -38.33
N VAL A 290 -31.86 -11.16 -37.11
CA VAL A 290 -32.87 -12.21 -36.84
C VAL A 290 -34.29 -11.67 -37.06
N ASP A 291 -34.55 -10.40 -36.72
CA ASP A 291 -35.84 -9.75 -37.00
C ASP A 291 -36.13 -9.65 -38.49
N GLN A 292 -35.09 -9.39 -39.31
CA GLN A 292 -35.18 -9.44 -40.77
C GLN A 292 -35.45 -10.86 -41.27
N GLU A 293 -34.70 -11.87 -40.79
CA GLU A 293 -34.93 -13.28 -41.14
C GLU A 293 -36.37 -13.72 -40.84
N ILE A 294 -36.91 -13.34 -39.68
CA ILE A 294 -38.30 -13.61 -39.29
C ILE A 294 -39.28 -12.93 -40.24
N LYS A 295 -39.04 -11.66 -40.58
CA LYS A 295 -39.90 -10.90 -41.48
C LYS A 295 -39.95 -11.54 -42.87
N ASP A 296 -38.79 -11.89 -43.42
CA ASP A 296 -38.65 -12.51 -44.74
C ASP A 296 -39.27 -13.91 -44.76
N PHE A 297 -39.12 -14.67 -43.67
CA PHE A 297 -39.75 -15.98 -43.52
C PHE A 297 -41.27 -15.89 -43.48
N LYS A 298 -41.84 -14.91 -42.76
CA LYS A 298 -43.29 -14.65 -42.71
C LYS A 298 -43.85 -14.25 -44.08
N THR A 299 -43.16 -13.36 -44.81
CA THR A 299 -43.63 -12.90 -46.12
C THR A 299 -43.55 -13.98 -47.19
N THR A 300 -42.49 -14.80 -47.17
CA THR A 300 -42.27 -15.87 -48.16
C THR A 300 -43.28 -17.02 -47.99
N ASN A 301 -43.54 -17.41 -46.74
CA ASN A 301 -44.39 -18.56 -46.43
C ASN A 301 -45.87 -18.23 -46.18
N LYS A 302 -46.29 -16.96 -46.34
CA LYS A 302 -47.67 -16.48 -46.14
C LYS A 302 -48.30 -16.96 -44.82
N LEU A 303 -47.51 -16.98 -43.76
CA LEU A 303 -47.97 -17.42 -42.44
C LEU A 303 -48.84 -16.32 -41.82
N THR A 304 -50.16 -16.50 -41.84
CA THR A 304 -51.12 -15.69 -41.09
C THR A 304 -51.46 -16.38 -39.77
N ILE A 305 -51.14 -15.68 -38.67
CA ILE A 305 -51.58 -15.83 -37.27
C ILE A 305 -51.74 -17.28 -36.77
N LEU A 306 -50.80 -17.68 -35.90
CA LEU A 306 -50.86 -18.90 -35.11
C LEU A 306 -52.03 -18.84 -34.12
N GLU A 307 -52.96 -19.80 -34.23
CA GLU A 307 -54.08 -19.98 -33.30
C GLU A 307 -53.57 -20.36 -31.90
N ALA A 308 -54.19 -19.75 -30.90
CA ALA A 308 -53.82 -19.82 -29.51
C ALA A 308 -54.43 -21.06 -28.84
N ASP A 309 -53.72 -22.19 -28.86
CA ASP A 309 -54.04 -23.35 -28.02
C ASP A 309 -52.77 -24.14 -27.63
N ALA A 310 -51.95 -23.58 -26.74
CA ALA A 310 -50.83 -24.31 -26.09
C ALA A 310 -50.30 -23.63 -24.80
N THR A 311 -51.15 -22.97 -24.00
CA THR A 311 -50.68 -22.05 -22.92
C THR A 311 -49.99 -22.73 -21.73
N ALA A 312 -50.39 -23.93 -21.31
CA ALA A 312 -49.76 -24.61 -20.16
C ALA A 312 -48.47 -25.38 -20.51
N PHE A 313 -48.32 -25.82 -21.77
CA PHE A 313 -47.15 -26.57 -22.25
C PHE A 313 -46.04 -25.66 -22.77
N LEU A 314 -46.40 -24.50 -23.34
CA LEU A 314 -45.47 -23.42 -23.64
C LEU A 314 -44.73 -22.94 -22.39
N GLU A 315 -45.35 -22.98 -21.22
CA GLU A 315 -44.74 -22.50 -19.98
C GLU A 315 -43.55 -23.37 -19.52
N GLN A 316 -43.67 -24.70 -19.63
CA GLN A 316 -42.60 -25.64 -19.25
C GLN A 316 -41.47 -25.67 -20.29
N SER A 317 -41.79 -25.61 -21.59
CA SER A 317 -40.77 -25.44 -22.65
C SER A 317 -40.13 -24.06 -22.58
N ALA A 318 -40.87 -22.99 -22.28
CA ALA A 318 -40.31 -21.65 -22.05
C ALA A 318 -39.36 -21.63 -20.85
N LYS A 319 -39.63 -22.44 -19.81
CA LYS A 319 -38.73 -22.57 -18.66
C LYS A 319 -37.44 -23.31 -19.00
N LEU A 320 -37.52 -24.49 -19.64
CA LEU A 320 -36.34 -25.26 -20.05
C LEU A 320 -35.52 -24.54 -21.13
N GLY A 321 -36.20 -23.97 -22.13
CA GLY A 321 -35.64 -23.10 -23.14
C GLY A 321 -35.01 -21.83 -22.53
N GLY A 322 -35.63 -21.24 -21.52
CA GLY A 322 -35.08 -20.11 -20.77
C GLY A 322 -33.80 -20.46 -20.00
N MET A 323 -33.75 -21.61 -19.35
CA MET A 323 -32.53 -22.09 -18.68
C MET A 323 -31.42 -22.43 -19.69
N SER A 324 -31.77 -23.07 -20.81
CA SER A 324 -30.84 -23.35 -21.91
C SER A 324 -30.27 -22.05 -22.48
N LEU A 325 -31.12 -21.04 -22.65
CA LEU A 325 -30.78 -19.70 -23.09
C LEU A 325 -29.79 -19.01 -22.14
N ILE A 326 -30.04 -19.01 -20.82
CA ILE A 326 -29.10 -18.43 -19.85
C ILE A 326 -27.74 -19.13 -19.92
N ALA A 327 -27.72 -20.46 -20.02
CA ALA A 327 -26.48 -21.23 -20.14
C ALA A 327 -25.72 -20.89 -21.44
N GLN A 328 -26.42 -20.82 -22.58
CA GLN A 328 -25.84 -20.43 -23.87
C GLN A 328 -25.30 -19.00 -23.86
N THR A 329 -26.00 -18.09 -23.17
CA THR A 329 -25.56 -16.70 -22.96
C THR A 329 -24.23 -16.67 -22.22
N GLN A 330 -24.10 -17.42 -21.12
CA GLN A 330 -22.85 -17.51 -20.39
C GLN A 330 -21.73 -18.13 -21.25
N VAL A 331 -22.00 -19.19 -22.01
CA VAL A 331 -21.00 -19.75 -22.95
C VAL A 331 -20.50 -18.68 -23.93
N LYS A 332 -21.40 -17.85 -24.48
CA LYS A 332 -21.05 -16.80 -25.44
C LYS A 332 -20.22 -15.68 -24.78
N ILE A 333 -20.54 -15.29 -23.54
CA ILE A 333 -19.74 -14.34 -22.75
C ILE A 333 -18.32 -14.87 -22.54
N PHE A 334 -18.19 -16.15 -22.16
CA PHE A 334 -16.89 -16.79 -21.97
C PHE A 334 -16.10 -16.96 -23.27
N GLU A 335 -16.78 -17.09 -24.42
CA GLU A 335 -16.14 -17.07 -25.73
C GLU A 335 -15.55 -15.71 -26.08
N ASP A 336 -16.28 -14.65 -25.80
CA ASP A 336 -15.77 -13.30 -26.03
C ASP A 336 -14.64 -12.96 -25.06
N ALA A 337 -14.72 -13.44 -23.82
CA ALA A 337 -13.61 -13.37 -22.87
C ALA A 337 -12.36 -14.11 -23.36
N ASP A 338 -12.51 -15.36 -23.83
CA ASP A 338 -11.41 -16.15 -24.39
C ASP A 338 -10.79 -15.47 -25.61
N LYS A 339 -11.60 -14.86 -26.50
CA LYS A 339 -11.11 -14.07 -27.63
C LYS A 339 -10.35 -12.83 -27.18
N PHE A 340 -10.91 -12.05 -26.26
CA PHE A 340 -10.29 -10.83 -25.73
C PHE A 340 -8.92 -11.15 -25.10
N ILE A 341 -8.84 -12.19 -24.27
CA ILE A 341 -7.62 -12.57 -23.56
C ILE A 341 -6.64 -13.33 -24.46
N SER A 342 -7.10 -14.02 -25.50
CA SER A 342 -6.19 -14.69 -26.44
C SER A 342 -5.61 -13.75 -27.49
N ASP A 343 -6.18 -12.55 -27.66
CA ASP A 343 -5.67 -11.53 -28.58
C ASP A 343 -4.31 -10.99 -28.08
N PRO A 344 -3.23 -11.09 -28.87
CA PRO A 344 -1.92 -10.51 -28.55
C PRO A 344 -1.96 -9.00 -28.32
N ALA A 345 -2.89 -8.28 -28.96
CA ALA A 345 -3.03 -6.83 -28.76
C ALA A 345 -3.42 -6.48 -27.31
N ASN A 346 -4.06 -7.42 -26.59
CA ASN A 346 -4.50 -7.25 -25.21
C ASN A 346 -3.52 -7.87 -24.19
N GLU A 347 -2.27 -8.17 -24.56
CA GLU A 347 -1.29 -8.84 -23.68
C GLU A 347 -1.06 -8.08 -22.35
N TYR A 348 -1.07 -6.75 -22.43
CA TYR A 348 -0.83 -5.84 -21.30
C TYR A 348 -1.99 -4.86 -21.05
N GLU A 349 -3.20 -5.28 -21.43
CA GLU A 349 -4.44 -4.56 -21.17
C GLU A 349 -5.19 -5.19 -19.99
N LEU A 350 -5.90 -4.34 -19.25
CA LEU A 350 -6.74 -4.83 -18.16
C LEU A 350 -7.84 -5.71 -18.73
N ILE A 351 -8.06 -6.84 -18.06
CA ILE A 351 -9.15 -7.74 -18.39
C ILE A 351 -10.43 -7.18 -17.76
N PRO A 352 -11.47 -6.87 -18.56
CA PRO A 352 -12.77 -6.47 -18.06
C PRO A 352 -13.35 -7.50 -17.09
N TYR A 353 -14.20 -7.06 -16.16
CA TYR A 353 -14.95 -8.01 -15.35
C TYR A 353 -16.01 -8.69 -16.22
N PHE A 354 -15.77 -9.95 -16.59
CA PHE A 354 -16.76 -10.76 -17.29
C PHE A 354 -17.80 -11.20 -16.26
N MET A 355 -19.07 -10.86 -16.48
CA MET A 355 -20.19 -11.09 -15.56
C MET A 355 -20.48 -12.57 -15.39
N THR A 356 -19.71 -13.19 -14.51
CA THR A 356 -19.68 -14.62 -14.22
C THR A 356 -20.16 -14.84 -12.79
N GLU A 357 -20.96 -15.89 -12.61
CA GLU A 357 -21.34 -16.39 -11.28
C GLU A 357 -20.21 -17.26 -10.67
N SER A 358 -19.10 -17.47 -11.40
CA SER A 358 -17.96 -18.25 -10.92
C SER A 358 -16.93 -17.36 -10.24
N ASP A 359 -16.88 -17.44 -8.90
CA ASP A 359 -15.86 -16.80 -8.07
C ASP A 359 -14.44 -17.12 -8.56
N ALA A 360 -14.18 -18.36 -8.97
CA ALA A 360 -12.86 -18.77 -9.46
C ALA A 360 -12.38 -17.98 -10.69
N VAL A 361 -13.30 -17.60 -11.59
CA VAL A 361 -12.99 -16.79 -12.77
C VAL A 361 -12.78 -15.33 -12.35
N SER A 362 -13.66 -14.82 -11.49
CA SER A 362 -13.57 -13.47 -10.92
C SER A 362 -12.22 -13.25 -10.21
N ASP A 363 -11.80 -14.20 -9.37
CA ASP A 363 -10.56 -14.15 -8.61
C ASP A 363 -9.33 -14.21 -9.52
N ALA A 364 -9.36 -15.08 -10.54
CA ALA A 364 -8.27 -15.17 -11.50
C ALA A 364 -8.09 -13.86 -12.29
N ILE A 365 -9.18 -13.23 -12.72
CA ILE A 365 -9.16 -11.93 -13.42
C ILE A 365 -8.64 -10.83 -12.50
N THR A 366 -9.12 -10.81 -11.25
CA THR A 366 -8.71 -9.82 -10.25
C THR A 366 -7.20 -9.92 -9.99
N SER A 367 -6.69 -11.14 -9.77
CA SER A 367 -5.27 -11.39 -9.58
C SER A 367 -4.43 -10.92 -10.77
N TYR A 368 -4.84 -11.23 -12.00
CA TYR A 368 -4.14 -10.75 -13.21
C TYR A 368 -4.12 -9.21 -13.29
N ASN A 369 -5.27 -8.57 -13.08
CA ASN A 369 -5.38 -7.12 -13.17
C ASN A 369 -4.54 -6.41 -12.11
N GLU A 370 -4.49 -6.93 -10.87
CA GLU A 370 -3.64 -6.40 -9.81
C GLU A 370 -2.15 -6.47 -10.19
N GLU A 371 -1.67 -7.60 -10.71
CA GLU A 371 -0.28 -7.72 -11.15
C GLU A 371 0.04 -6.81 -12.34
N LEU A 372 -0.92 -6.62 -13.25
CA LEU A 372 -0.72 -5.75 -14.40
C LEU A 372 -0.59 -4.29 -13.98
N MET A 373 -1.38 -3.86 -13.01
CA MET A 373 -1.29 -2.52 -12.44
C MET A 373 0.06 -2.30 -11.72
N ARG A 374 0.53 -3.29 -10.95
CA ARG A 374 1.86 -3.23 -10.32
C ARG A 374 2.97 -3.08 -11.34
N ARG A 375 2.94 -3.87 -12.43
CA ARG A 375 3.90 -3.73 -13.52
C ARG A 375 3.86 -2.34 -14.15
N LYS A 376 2.67 -1.80 -14.45
CA LYS A 376 2.54 -0.45 -15.04
C LYS A 376 3.14 0.63 -14.15
N ARG A 377 3.00 0.52 -12.82
CA ARG A 377 3.64 1.44 -11.85
C ARG A 377 5.16 1.33 -11.86
N LEU A 378 5.69 0.11 -11.88
CA LEU A 378 7.13 -0.11 -11.97
C LEU A 378 7.70 0.43 -13.28
N GLN A 379 7.02 0.22 -14.40
CA GLN A 379 7.42 0.76 -15.70
C GLN A 379 7.46 2.30 -15.68
N ASN A 380 6.44 2.94 -15.11
CA ASN A 380 6.41 4.40 -14.97
C ASN A 380 7.51 4.93 -14.03
N SER A 381 7.89 4.14 -13.02
CA SER A 381 8.99 4.49 -12.09
C SER A 381 10.38 4.27 -12.72
N ALA A 382 10.52 3.22 -13.55
CA ALA A 382 11.78 2.78 -14.16
C ALA A 382 12.21 3.64 -15.36
N ASN A 383 11.29 4.37 -16.00
CA ASN A 383 11.64 5.33 -17.06
C ASN A 383 12.63 6.43 -16.61
N ASN A 384 12.96 6.49 -15.31
CA ASN A 384 13.89 7.46 -14.75
C ASN A 384 15.28 6.90 -14.38
N ASN A 385 15.59 5.57 -14.34
CA ASN A 385 16.94 5.05 -14.04
C ASN A 385 17.23 3.56 -14.47
N THR A 386 18.52 3.20 -14.53
CA THR A 386 19.19 2.10 -15.27
C THR A 386 18.93 0.61 -14.89
N THR A 387 19.01 -0.28 -15.90
CA THR A 387 19.39 -1.73 -15.96
C THR A 387 18.87 -2.75 -14.94
N SER A 388 18.81 -2.47 -13.63
CA SER A 388 18.27 -3.39 -12.62
C SER A 388 16.75 -3.54 -12.68
N ASP A 389 16.06 -2.48 -13.11
CA ASP A 389 14.60 -2.46 -13.25
C ASP A 389 14.10 -3.38 -14.37
N ASN A 390 14.92 -3.62 -15.40
CA ASN A 390 14.60 -4.57 -16.47
C ASN A 390 14.52 -6.01 -15.95
N SER A 391 15.29 -6.37 -14.91
CA SER A 391 15.25 -7.72 -14.33
C SER A 391 14.00 -7.93 -13.48
N LEU A 392 13.55 -6.90 -12.75
CA LEU A 392 12.31 -6.96 -11.98
C LEU A 392 11.09 -6.95 -12.91
N LEU A 393 11.09 -6.11 -13.95
CA LEU A 393 10.04 -6.08 -14.96
C LEU A 393 9.91 -7.44 -15.67
N ALA A 394 11.02 -8.10 -15.99
CA ALA A 394 11.01 -9.44 -16.59
C ALA A 394 10.38 -10.50 -15.67
N GLU A 395 10.59 -10.40 -14.36
CA GLU A 395 9.93 -11.28 -13.37
C GLU A 395 8.42 -11.03 -13.33
N TYR A 396 7.98 -9.77 -13.34
CA TYR A 396 6.55 -9.42 -13.43
C TYR A 396 5.93 -9.85 -14.76
N ASP A 397 6.66 -9.77 -15.87
CA ASP A 397 6.20 -10.28 -17.17
C ASP A 397 5.93 -11.79 -17.10
N LYS A 398 6.83 -12.55 -16.45
CA LYS A 398 6.64 -13.99 -16.25
C LYS A 398 5.43 -14.28 -15.37
N GLN A 399 5.28 -13.57 -14.25
CA GLN A 399 4.12 -13.72 -13.36
C GLN A 399 2.80 -13.38 -14.07
N LEU A 400 2.79 -12.33 -14.90
CA LEU A 400 1.63 -11.97 -15.71
C LEU A 400 1.28 -13.03 -16.75
N GLN A 401 2.28 -13.63 -17.39
CA GLN A 401 2.03 -14.73 -18.32
C GLN A 401 1.45 -15.96 -17.61
N GLU A 402 1.93 -16.28 -16.41
CA GLU A 402 1.39 -17.36 -15.58
C GLU A 402 -0.04 -17.05 -15.12
N ALA A 403 -0.31 -15.83 -14.66
CA ALA A 403 -1.64 -15.37 -14.28
C ALA A 403 -2.61 -15.40 -15.47
N ARG A 404 -2.19 -14.92 -16.66
CA ARG A 404 -3.00 -14.96 -17.89
C ARG A 404 -3.31 -16.40 -18.31
N LYS A 405 -2.33 -17.30 -18.25
CA LYS A 405 -2.54 -18.74 -18.50
C LYS A 405 -3.52 -19.35 -17.51
N ASN A 406 -3.46 -18.94 -16.24
CA ASN A 406 -4.40 -19.38 -15.22
C ASN A 406 -5.83 -18.90 -15.54
N VAL A 407 -6.01 -17.63 -15.90
CA VAL A 407 -7.30 -17.08 -16.34
C VAL A 407 -7.86 -17.88 -17.52
N LEU A 408 -7.07 -18.09 -18.58
CA LEU A 408 -7.50 -18.87 -19.75
C LEU A 408 -7.86 -20.31 -19.40
N LYS A 409 -7.08 -20.97 -18.53
CA LYS A 409 -7.35 -22.34 -18.10
C LYS A 409 -8.67 -22.43 -17.32
N THR A 410 -8.88 -21.50 -16.39
CA THR A 410 -10.10 -21.44 -15.57
C THR A 410 -11.33 -21.13 -16.44
N LEU A 411 -11.24 -20.14 -17.34
CA LEU A 411 -12.29 -19.83 -18.31
C LEU A 411 -12.65 -21.04 -19.17
N LYS A 412 -11.66 -21.74 -19.72
CA LYS A 412 -11.90 -22.95 -20.54
C LYS A 412 -12.63 -24.03 -19.74
N ASN A 413 -12.18 -24.32 -18.51
CA ASN A 413 -12.82 -25.33 -17.67
C ASN A 413 -14.29 -25.01 -17.38
N ILE A 414 -14.59 -23.76 -17.00
CA ILE A 414 -15.97 -23.33 -16.73
C ILE A 414 -16.81 -23.33 -18.01
N LYS A 415 -16.27 -22.82 -19.11
CA LYS A 415 -16.93 -22.84 -20.42
C LYS A 415 -17.31 -24.26 -20.83
N TYR A 416 -16.40 -25.24 -20.69
CA TYR A 416 -16.70 -26.63 -21.02
C TYR A 416 -17.85 -27.18 -20.15
N GLY A 417 -17.87 -26.88 -18.85
CA GLY A 417 -18.98 -27.23 -17.96
C GLY A 417 -20.31 -26.64 -18.42
N LEU A 418 -20.33 -25.33 -18.70
CA LEU A 418 -21.52 -24.64 -19.20
C LEU A 418 -22.00 -25.17 -20.55
N GLN A 419 -21.08 -25.55 -21.44
CA GLN A 419 -21.43 -26.17 -22.73
C GLN A 419 -22.10 -27.54 -22.55
N ILE A 420 -21.65 -28.35 -21.59
CA ILE A 420 -22.29 -29.62 -21.26
C ILE A 420 -23.71 -29.35 -20.72
N THR A 421 -23.84 -28.41 -19.78
CA THR A 421 -25.15 -28.02 -19.22
C THR A 421 -26.10 -27.50 -20.30
N ALA A 422 -25.63 -26.63 -21.20
CA ALA A 422 -26.41 -26.10 -22.32
C ALA A 422 -26.87 -27.23 -23.26
N LYS A 423 -25.98 -28.16 -23.60
CA LYS A 423 -26.32 -29.33 -24.43
C LYS A 423 -27.34 -30.25 -23.76
N ASP A 424 -27.22 -30.49 -22.47
CA ASP A 424 -28.17 -31.32 -21.73
C ASP A 424 -29.55 -30.66 -21.59
N LEU A 425 -29.60 -29.35 -21.34
CA LEU A 425 -30.83 -28.57 -21.32
C LEU A 425 -31.48 -28.53 -22.70
N GLN A 426 -30.69 -28.37 -23.76
CA GLN A 426 -31.17 -28.40 -25.12
C GLN A 426 -31.70 -29.80 -25.51
N ARG A 427 -30.99 -30.88 -25.17
CA ARG A 427 -31.49 -32.24 -25.41
C ARG A 427 -32.81 -32.51 -24.71
N LYS A 428 -32.97 -32.01 -23.46
CA LYS A 428 -34.25 -32.10 -22.74
C LYS A 428 -35.33 -31.27 -23.43
N ASP A 429 -35.02 -30.04 -23.84
CA ASP A 429 -35.95 -29.20 -24.59
C ASP A 429 -36.37 -29.84 -25.92
N ASP A 430 -35.43 -30.44 -26.66
CA ASP A 430 -35.68 -31.15 -27.92
C ASP A 430 -36.52 -32.42 -27.69
N GLU A 431 -36.29 -33.18 -26.60
CA GLU A 431 -37.13 -34.32 -26.23
C GLU A 431 -38.56 -33.88 -25.88
N PHE A 432 -38.69 -32.77 -25.15
CA PHE A 432 -39.99 -32.16 -24.86
C PHE A 432 -40.67 -31.63 -26.12
N THR A 433 -39.92 -31.08 -27.08
CA THR A 433 -40.42 -30.57 -28.38
C THR A 433 -40.79 -31.71 -29.34
N ALA A 434 -40.06 -32.81 -29.35
CA ALA A 434 -40.38 -33.98 -30.18
C ALA A 434 -41.72 -34.62 -29.77
N ARG A 435 -42.11 -34.48 -28.49
CA ARG A 435 -43.45 -34.89 -28.02
C ARG A 435 -44.58 -33.95 -28.48
N ILE A 436 -44.25 -32.83 -29.14
CA ILE A 436 -45.20 -31.79 -29.63
C ILE A 436 -45.58 -32.00 -31.12
N VAL A 437 -44.76 -32.66 -31.96
CA VAL A 437 -44.94 -32.56 -33.42
C VAL A 437 -45.79 -33.69 -34.03
N SER A 438 -46.98 -33.28 -34.52
CA SER A 438 -47.48 -33.56 -35.89
C SER A 438 -47.59 -32.24 -36.68
N VAL A 439 -46.56 -31.40 -36.60
CA VAL A 439 -46.49 -30.04 -37.14
C VAL A 439 -45.70 -30.02 -38.47
N PRO A 440 -46.18 -29.35 -39.55
CA PRO A 440 -45.49 -29.27 -40.84
C PRO A 440 -44.13 -28.55 -40.76
N SER A 441 -43.21 -28.90 -41.68
CA SER A 441 -41.81 -28.41 -41.72
C SER A 441 -41.61 -26.88 -41.77
N ILE A 442 -42.60 -26.12 -42.23
CA ILE A 442 -42.56 -24.65 -42.29
C ILE A 442 -42.67 -24.03 -40.88
N GLU A 443 -43.47 -24.62 -39.99
CA GLU A 443 -43.66 -24.14 -38.62
C GLU A 443 -42.42 -24.39 -37.75
N GLU A 444 -41.67 -25.47 -38.01
CA GLU A 444 -40.41 -25.79 -37.32
C GLU A 444 -39.33 -24.71 -37.57
N GLY A 445 -39.18 -24.26 -38.81
CA GLY A 445 -38.22 -23.19 -39.17
C GLY A 445 -38.55 -21.85 -38.51
N TYR A 446 -39.84 -21.51 -38.41
CA TYR A 446 -40.29 -20.29 -37.74
C TYR A 446 -40.00 -20.31 -36.23
N VAL A 447 -40.26 -21.44 -35.56
CA VAL A 447 -39.99 -21.63 -34.13
C VAL A 447 -38.49 -21.50 -33.84
N ALA A 448 -37.62 -22.04 -34.69
CA ALA A 448 -36.17 -21.89 -34.55
C ALA A 448 -35.72 -20.41 -34.64
N LEU A 449 -36.28 -19.62 -35.56
CA LEU A 449 -35.99 -18.20 -35.68
C LEU A 449 -36.52 -17.41 -34.46
N GLN A 450 -37.74 -17.68 -34.00
CA GLN A 450 -38.26 -17.09 -32.75
C GLN A 450 -37.38 -17.40 -31.55
N ARG A 451 -36.83 -18.62 -31.47
CA ARG A 451 -35.88 -19.00 -30.41
C ARG A 451 -34.62 -18.13 -30.48
N LYS A 452 -34.00 -17.98 -31.66
CA LYS A 452 -32.83 -17.09 -31.85
C LYS A 452 -33.14 -15.64 -31.47
N GLN A 453 -34.30 -15.13 -31.85
CA GLN A 453 -34.74 -13.77 -31.53
C GLN A 453 -34.87 -13.60 -30.01
N LYS A 454 -35.55 -14.54 -29.35
CA LYS A 454 -35.74 -14.50 -27.90
C LYS A 454 -34.40 -14.59 -27.16
N VAL A 455 -33.47 -15.39 -27.68
CA VAL A 455 -32.11 -15.49 -27.16
C VAL A 455 -31.40 -14.14 -27.21
N ALA A 456 -31.33 -13.53 -28.40
CA ALA A 456 -30.67 -12.24 -28.60
C ALA A 456 -31.31 -11.13 -27.75
N GLN A 457 -32.65 -11.10 -27.66
CA GLN A 457 -33.39 -10.13 -26.84
C GLN A 457 -33.07 -10.27 -25.34
N THR A 458 -33.05 -11.50 -24.81
CA THR A 458 -32.71 -11.73 -23.41
C THR A 458 -31.26 -11.33 -23.11
N ILE A 459 -30.32 -11.65 -24.00
CA ILE A 459 -28.92 -11.22 -23.86
C ILE A 459 -28.83 -9.69 -23.86
N TYR A 460 -29.53 -9.03 -24.78
CA TYR A 460 -29.52 -7.57 -24.89
C TYR A 460 -30.03 -6.90 -23.59
N ILE A 461 -31.17 -7.35 -23.06
CA ILE A 461 -31.73 -6.82 -21.81
C ILE A 461 -30.79 -7.09 -20.64
N PHE A 462 -30.24 -8.30 -20.52
CA PHE A 462 -29.30 -8.67 -19.47
C PHE A 462 -28.05 -7.78 -19.50
N LEU A 463 -27.47 -7.55 -20.68
CA LEU A 463 -26.30 -6.69 -20.84
C LEU A 463 -26.60 -5.23 -20.51
N LEU A 464 -27.79 -4.72 -20.85
CA LEU A 464 -28.23 -3.38 -20.47
C LEU A 464 -28.35 -3.23 -18.96
N GLU A 465 -29.05 -4.16 -18.29
CA GLU A 465 -29.18 -4.17 -16.83
C GLU A 465 -27.81 -4.19 -16.16
N LYS A 466 -26.92 -5.05 -16.65
CA LYS A 466 -25.56 -5.16 -16.12
C LYS A 466 -24.68 -3.96 -16.42
N ARG A 467 -24.92 -3.26 -17.54
CA ARG A 467 -24.25 -1.99 -17.83
C ARG A 467 -24.66 -0.92 -16.83
N GLU A 468 -25.95 -0.75 -16.57
CA GLU A 468 -26.46 0.18 -15.55
C GLU A 468 -25.89 -0.15 -14.16
N GLU A 469 -25.89 -1.43 -13.76
CA GLU A 469 -25.28 -1.88 -12.51
C GLU A 469 -23.79 -1.53 -12.44
N SER A 470 -23.06 -1.70 -13.55
CA SER A 470 -21.63 -1.40 -13.65
C SER A 470 -21.35 0.10 -13.63
N GLU A 471 -22.19 0.93 -14.25
CA GLU A 471 -22.08 2.40 -14.22
C GLU A 471 -22.23 2.91 -12.78
N VAL A 472 -23.23 2.42 -12.05
CA VAL A 472 -23.43 2.77 -10.64
C VAL A 472 -22.24 2.34 -9.79
N LYS A 473 -21.73 1.12 -9.99
CA LYS A 473 -20.56 0.59 -9.27
C LYS A 473 -19.27 1.35 -9.58
N ALA A 474 -19.08 1.81 -10.81
CA ALA A 474 -17.89 2.54 -11.24
C ALA A 474 -17.81 3.96 -10.64
N VAL A 475 -18.95 4.61 -10.38
CA VAL A 475 -18.99 5.95 -9.77
C VAL A 475 -18.97 5.89 -8.24
N ALA A 476 -19.48 4.82 -7.64
CA ALA A 476 -19.58 4.65 -6.18
C ALA A 476 -18.35 3.96 -5.55
N VAL A 477 -17.13 4.43 -5.84
CA VAL A 477 -15.92 3.84 -5.25
C VAL A 477 -15.71 4.36 -3.83
N MET A 478 -15.92 3.47 -2.87
CA MET A 478 -15.67 3.74 -1.47
C MET A 478 -14.20 3.45 -1.10
N PRO A 479 -13.64 4.15 -0.09
CA PRO A 479 -12.29 3.89 0.38
C PRO A 479 -12.07 2.42 0.78
N ARG A 480 -10.91 1.88 0.42
CA ARG A 480 -10.48 0.52 0.78
C ARG A 480 -10.20 0.39 2.27
N LEU A 481 -9.56 1.39 2.83
CA LEU A 481 -9.20 1.50 4.24
C LEU A 481 -10.10 2.51 4.92
N LYS A 482 -10.83 2.04 5.93
CA LYS A 482 -11.59 2.88 6.84
C LYS A 482 -10.77 3.12 8.10
N VAL A 483 -10.54 4.39 8.43
CA VAL A 483 -9.89 4.78 9.69
C VAL A 483 -10.81 4.42 10.86
N ILE A 484 -10.31 3.60 11.78
CA ILE A 484 -10.98 3.26 13.05
C ILE A 484 -10.51 4.23 14.12
N ASP A 485 -9.20 4.29 14.34
CA ASP A 485 -8.55 5.22 15.25
C ASP A 485 -7.66 6.16 14.42
N ALA A 486 -7.99 7.45 14.40
CA ALA A 486 -7.17 8.45 13.75
C ALA A 486 -5.80 8.58 14.47
N PRO A 487 -4.73 8.99 13.78
CA PRO A 487 -3.39 9.05 14.36
C PRO A 487 -3.32 9.80 15.69
N TYR A 488 -2.93 9.11 16.77
CA TYR A 488 -2.84 9.66 18.12
C TYR A 488 -1.49 9.36 18.77
N ALA A 489 -1.04 10.27 19.64
CA ALA A 489 0.22 10.12 20.35
C ALA A 489 0.04 9.34 21.65
N LEU A 490 0.97 8.44 21.96
CA LEU A 490 1.08 7.88 23.30
C LEU A 490 1.56 8.95 24.29
N ALA A 491 1.02 8.93 25.51
CA ALA A 491 1.33 9.92 26.54
C ALA A 491 2.81 9.90 26.98
N ASN A 492 3.46 8.73 26.88
CA ASN A 492 4.84 8.56 27.31
C ASN A 492 5.78 8.45 26.09
N PRO A 493 6.92 9.17 26.08
CA PRO A 493 7.92 9.04 25.03
C PRO A 493 8.59 7.66 25.07
N VAL A 494 8.88 7.13 23.88
CA VAL A 494 9.61 5.86 23.74
C VAL A 494 11.12 6.02 23.95
N SER A 495 11.63 7.22 23.69
CA SER A 495 13.03 7.60 23.89
C SER A 495 13.12 9.03 24.43
N PRO A 496 14.04 9.35 25.34
CA PRO A 496 14.91 8.43 26.07
C PRO A 496 14.13 7.55 27.07
N GLY A 497 14.29 6.23 26.99
CA GLY A 497 13.59 5.30 27.88
C GLY A 497 14.11 5.37 29.32
N ILE A 498 13.25 5.80 30.25
CA ILE A 498 13.60 6.00 31.68
C ILE A 498 14.33 4.79 32.26
N MET A 499 13.77 3.59 32.07
CA MET A 499 14.36 2.35 32.56
C MET A 499 15.76 2.07 32.00
N LYS A 500 15.99 2.36 30.71
CA LYS A 500 17.31 2.15 30.07
C LYS A 500 18.35 3.09 30.66
N VAL A 501 18.01 4.38 30.82
CA VAL A 501 18.91 5.38 31.40
C VAL A 501 19.23 5.05 32.86
N VAL A 502 18.22 4.65 33.64
CA VAL A 502 18.41 4.25 35.05
C VAL A 502 19.28 3.01 35.16
N LEU A 503 19.06 1.97 34.34
CA LEU A 503 19.89 0.76 34.33
C LEU A 503 21.35 1.07 33.99
N ILE A 504 21.60 1.94 33.00
CA ILE A 504 22.95 2.40 32.64
C ILE A 504 23.55 3.18 33.81
N ALA A 505 22.78 4.09 34.43
CA ALA A 505 23.25 4.91 35.53
C ALA A 505 23.66 4.07 36.75
N ILE A 506 22.90 3.03 37.08
CA ILE A 506 23.17 2.10 38.19
C ILE A 506 24.38 1.20 37.85
N SER A 507 24.41 0.60 36.66
CA SER A 507 25.48 -0.33 36.28
C SER A 507 26.83 0.37 36.14
N LEU A 508 26.91 1.45 35.35
CA LEU A 508 28.15 2.21 35.14
C LEU A 508 28.51 3.07 36.35
N GLY A 509 27.59 3.91 36.80
CA GLY A 509 27.84 4.88 37.88
C GLY A 509 27.86 4.26 39.26
N GLY A 510 27.01 3.27 39.52
CA GLY A 510 26.88 2.65 40.83
C GLY A 510 27.89 1.52 41.10
N ILE A 511 28.35 0.81 40.07
CA ILE A 511 29.19 -0.38 40.27
C ILE A 511 30.52 -0.27 39.49
N LEU A 512 30.45 -0.11 38.17
CA LEU A 512 31.62 -0.30 37.31
C LEU A 512 32.68 0.81 37.47
N LEU A 513 32.28 2.08 37.47
CA LEU A 513 33.15 3.23 37.69
C LEU A 513 33.80 3.24 39.09
N PRO A 514 33.07 3.11 40.21
CA PRO A 514 33.68 3.11 41.53
C PRO A 514 34.63 1.93 41.73
N LEU A 515 34.30 0.72 41.25
CA LEU A 515 35.22 -0.42 41.30
C LEU A 515 36.49 -0.15 40.50
N SER A 516 36.37 0.36 39.26
CA SER A 516 37.52 0.71 38.42
C SER A 516 38.45 1.72 39.10
N ILE A 517 37.89 2.74 39.76
CA ILE A 517 38.65 3.74 40.52
C ILE A 517 39.36 3.11 41.72
N ILE A 518 38.67 2.28 42.50
CA ILE A 518 39.24 1.63 43.69
C ILE A 518 40.37 0.67 43.32
N TYR A 519 40.24 -0.10 42.23
CA TYR A 519 41.28 -1.03 41.77
C TYR A 519 42.48 -0.34 41.11
N SER A 520 42.28 0.84 40.49
CA SER A 520 43.37 1.60 39.86
C SER A 520 44.14 2.50 40.85
N LEU A 521 43.54 2.86 41.99
CA LEU A 521 44.16 3.70 43.01
C LEU A 521 45.53 3.20 43.50
N PRO A 522 45.73 1.89 43.82
CA PRO A 522 47.02 1.36 44.27
C PRO A 522 48.09 1.39 43.17
N PHE A 523 47.69 1.23 41.91
CA PHE A 523 48.59 1.31 40.76
C PHE A 523 49.06 2.75 40.52
N LEU A 524 48.14 3.70 40.53
CA LEU A 524 48.45 5.13 40.43
C LEU A 524 49.39 5.59 41.56
N GLN A 525 49.11 5.17 42.80
CA GLN A 525 49.97 5.47 43.95
C GLN A 525 51.41 4.93 43.79
N ARG A 526 51.61 3.76 43.18
CA ARG A 526 52.95 3.22 42.88
C ARG A 526 53.68 4.03 41.80
N VAL A 527 52.98 4.45 40.75
CA VAL A 527 53.55 5.27 39.66
C VAL A 527 53.99 6.64 40.16
N PHE A 528 53.16 7.31 40.98
CA PHE A 528 53.51 8.60 41.56
C PHE A 528 54.64 8.51 42.59
N ARG A 529 54.77 7.38 43.30
CA ARG A 529 55.85 7.16 44.28
C ARG A 529 57.21 6.88 43.61
N ARG A 530 57.24 6.23 42.43
CA ARG A 530 58.48 6.07 41.63
C ARG A 530 59.03 7.41 41.12
N LYS A 531 58.16 8.31 40.61
CA LYS A 531 58.57 9.65 40.16
C LYS A 531 59.14 10.58 41.25
N ARG A 532 58.90 10.29 42.54
CA ARG A 532 59.50 11.04 43.66
C ARG A 532 60.88 10.54 44.08
N HIS A 533 61.29 9.35 43.65
CA HIS A 533 62.62 8.79 43.94
C HIS A 533 63.65 9.07 42.82
N ASP A 534 63.21 9.50 41.63
CA ASP A 534 64.08 9.90 40.51
C ASP A 534 64.29 11.43 40.40
N LYS A 535 64.17 12.18 41.52
CA LYS A 535 64.47 13.61 41.58
C LYS A 535 65.49 13.93 42.65
#